data_AF-A0A8I6YLG7-F1
#
_entry.id   AF-A0A8I6YLG7-F1
#
_cell.length_a   1.000
_cell.length_b   1.000
_cell.length_c   1.000
_cell.angle_alpha   90.00
_cell.angle_beta   90.00
_cell.angle_gamma   90.00
#
_symmetry.space_group_name_H-M   'P 1'
#
loop_
_entity.id
_entity.type
_entity.pdbx_description
1 polymer ?
#
loop_
_entity_poly.entity_id
_entity_poly.type
_entity_poly.pdbx_seq_one_letter_code
_entity_poly.pdbx_strand_id
1 'polypeptide(L)'
;MEEMSAEAAAMASGMLPGAGAGGAEGTTMKVVVAVDASEESLHGLSWALDNVVRHHPGASVVVVHAQHRADHFAYPVAGHGLQYVPPTAVDSVRRTHEDNSRRVVSVALDVCRQKQASATAVVVEGDAKEAICRAVEDMHADLLVLGSRGLGKIKRAFLGSVSDYLVHHASCPVLIVKPPNKAHHK
;
A
#
# COMPACT_ATOMS: atom_id res chain seq x y z
N MET A 1 -12.87 -6.73 35.63
CA MET A 1 -11.75 -7.27 34.82
C MET A 1 -12.38 -7.90 33.60
N GLU A 2 -12.37 -7.30 32.43
CA GLU A 2 -11.56 -6.19 31.90
C GLU A 2 -12.38 -5.51 30.81
N GLU A 3 -12.61 -4.20 30.97
CA GLU A 3 -12.92 -3.30 29.88
C GLU A 3 -11.64 -3.13 29.05
N MET A 4 -11.64 -3.56 27.78
CA MET A 4 -10.79 -3.01 26.71
C MET A 4 -11.09 -3.77 25.42
N SER A 5 -11.75 -3.12 24.45
CA SER A 5 -11.74 -3.49 23.01
C SER A 5 -12.69 -2.65 22.13
N ALA A 6 -13.62 -1.88 22.70
CA ALA A 6 -14.65 -1.18 21.89
C ALA A 6 -14.12 -0.02 21.01
N GLU A 7 -12.82 0.31 21.05
CA GLU A 7 -12.24 1.42 20.28
C GLU A 7 -11.79 1.04 18.84
N ALA A 8 -11.82 -0.24 18.47
CA ALA A 8 -11.33 -0.70 17.16
C ALA A 8 -12.39 -0.72 16.03
N ALA A 9 -13.66 -0.41 16.31
CA ALA A 9 -14.76 -0.62 15.36
C ALA A 9 -15.42 0.65 14.80
N ALA A 10 -14.92 1.85 15.14
CA ALA A 10 -15.57 3.12 14.79
C ALA A 10 -14.77 4.01 13.79
N MET A 11 -14.01 3.42 12.86
CA MET A 11 -13.32 4.17 11.79
C MET A 11 -13.85 3.90 10.37
N ALA A 12 -15.04 3.30 10.25
CA ALA A 12 -15.78 3.25 9.00
C ALA A 12 -17.00 4.19 9.09
N SER A 13 -17.02 5.20 8.22
CA SER A 13 -18.06 6.23 8.04
C SER A 13 -17.85 7.54 8.84
N GLY A 14 -17.26 8.54 8.18
CA GLY A 14 -17.16 9.90 8.74
C GLY A 14 -16.27 10.84 7.94
N MET A 15 -16.71 11.25 6.74
CA MET A 15 -16.17 12.41 6.04
C MET A 15 -17.11 13.59 6.26
N LEU A 16 -16.63 14.68 6.87
CA LEU A 16 -17.27 16.00 6.80
C LEU A 16 -16.20 17.09 6.58
N PRO A 17 -16.52 18.17 5.83
CA PRO A 17 -15.54 19.16 5.37
C PRO A 17 -15.42 20.34 6.34
N GLY A 18 -14.24 20.98 6.34
CA GLY A 18 -14.07 22.28 6.99
C GLY A 18 -12.67 22.87 6.79
N ALA A 19 -12.56 23.84 5.90
CA ALA A 19 -11.39 24.71 5.75
C ALA A 19 -11.20 25.60 6.99
N GLY A 20 -9.95 25.79 7.41
CA GLY A 20 -9.57 26.75 8.45
C GLY A 20 -8.05 26.89 8.55
N ALA A 21 -7.57 28.10 8.34
CA ALA A 21 -6.16 28.47 8.29
C ALA A 21 -5.45 28.45 9.67
N GLY A 22 -4.13 28.25 9.63
CA GLY A 22 -3.20 28.89 10.58
C GLY A 22 -2.50 27.96 11.57
N GLY A 23 -1.18 27.84 11.44
CA GLY A 23 -0.28 27.37 12.48
C GLY A 23 0.78 26.40 11.96
N ALA A 24 2.01 26.88 11.79
CA ALA A 24 3.17 26.01 11.58
C ALA A 24 3.54 25.30 12.90
N GLU A 25 2.73 24.32 13.30
CA GLU A 25 3.25 23.16 14.03
C GLU A 25 4.16 22.41 13.07
N GLY A 26 5.38 22.06 13.51
CA GLY A 26 6.37 21.41 12.65
C GLY A 26 5.74 20.22 11.94
N THR A 27 5.50 20.35 10.64
CA THR A 27 4.72 19.38 9.88
C THR A 27 5.46 18.06 9.88
N THR A 28 4.95 17.10 10.66
CA THR A 28 5.50 15.75 10.73
C THR A 28 5.31 15.08 9.39
N MET A 29 6.41 14.72 8.73
CA MET A 29 6.41 14.09 7.41
C MET A 29 5.55 12.81 7.42
N LYS A 30 4.62 12.68 6.47
CA LYS A 30 3.81 11.49 6.27
C LYS A 30 4.31 10.69 5.08
N VAL A 31 4.89 9.54 5.37
CA VAL A 31 5.44 8.61 4.37
C VAL A 31 4.44 7.49 4.13
N VAL A 32 3.91 7.41 2.92
CA VAL A 32 3.07 6.29 2.47
C VAL A 32 3.95 5.29 1.74
N VAL A 33 3.83 4.01 2.07
CA VAL A 33 4.57 2.93 1.40
C VAL A 33 3.59 1.91 0.84
N ALA A 34 3.56 1.73 -0.47
CA ALA A 34 2.68 0.72 -1.07
C ALA A 34 3.37 -0.66 -1.14
N VAL A 35 2.67 -1.69 -0.68
CA VAL A 35 3.20 -3.06 -0.58
C VAL A 35 2.24 -4.12 -1.14
N ASP A 36 2.82 -5.17 -1.72
CA ASP A 36 2.14 -6.36 -2.26
C ASP A 36 2.75 -7.68 -1.75
N ALA A 37 3.57 -7.61 -0.69
CA ALA A 37 4.38 -8.68 -0.13
C ALA A 37 5.43 -9.31 -1.08
N SER A 38 5.71 -8.72 -2.24
CA SER A 38 6.90 -9.05 -3.02
C SER A 38 8.18 -8.67 -2.29
N GLU A 39 9.30 -9.33 -2.63
CA GLU A 39 10.61 -8.99 -2.08
C GLU A 39 10.97 -7.52 -2.36
N GLU A 40 10.62 -7.02 -3.54
CA GLU A 40 10.92 -5.66 -3.95
C GLU A 40 10.10 -4.61 -3.20
N SER A 41 8.81 -4.86 -2.95
CA SER A 41 7.98 -3.92 -2.18
C SER A 41 8.36 -3.90 -0.70
N LEU A 42 8.67 -5.06 -0.10
CA LEU A 42 9.18 -5.14 1.26
C LEU A 42 10.58 -4.53 1.39
N HIS A 43 11.43 -4.67 0.36
CA HIS A 43 12.70 -3.97 0.31
C HIS A 43 12.50 -2.45 0.27
N GLY A 44 11.55 -1.96 -0.54
CA GLY A 44 11.18 -0.55 -0.60
C GLY A 44 10.75 0.00 0.76
N LEU A 45 9.92 -0.76 1.49
CA LEU A 45 9.54 -0.44 2.87
C LEU A 45 10.76 -0.38 3.79
N SER A 46 11.56 -1.44 3.83
CA SER A 46 12.77 -1.50 4.65
C SER A 46 13.71 -0.32 4.37
N TRP A 47 13.90 0.02 3.09
CA TRP A 47 14.78 1.10 2.68
C TRP A 47 14.26 2.46 3.13
N ALA A 48 12.97 2.73 2.97
CA ALA A 48 12.37 3.99 3.42
C ALA A 48 12.48 4.17 4.94
N LEU A 49 12.29 3.09 5.70
CA LEU A 49 12.46 3.12 7.14
C LEU A 49 13.91 3.50 7.53
N ASP A 50 14.91 2.90 6.87
CA ASP A 50 16.32 3.15 7.19
C ASP A 50 16.85 4.50 6.72
N ASN A 51 16.35 5.01 5.59
CA ASN A 51 16.96 6.15 4.90
C ASN A 51 16.11 7.42 4.96
N VAL A 52 14.79 7.30 5.05
CA VAL A 52 13.88 8.46 5.18
C VAL A 52 13.47 8.60 6.64
N VAL A 53 12.69 7.65 7.15
CA VAL A 53 12.01 7.77 8.45
C VAL A 53 13.01 7.95 9.60
N ARG A 54 14.12 7.19 9.59
CA ARG A 54 15.20 7.31 10.60
C ARG A 54 15.77 8.74 10.71
N HIS A 55 15.78 9.52 9.63
CA HIS A 55 16.34 10.86 9.59
C HIS A 55 15.30 11.98 9.76
N HIS A 56 14.02 11.62 9.90
CA HIS A 56 12.92 12.56 10.11
C HIS A 56 12.16 12.19 11.39
N PRO A 57 12.65 12.62 12.57
CA PRO A 57 11.96 12.38 13.84
C PRO A 57 10.52 12.91 13.80
N GLY A 58 9.57 12.08 14.26
CA GLY A 58 8.14 12.40 14.18
C GLY A 58 7.48 12.04 12.86
N ALA A 59 8.22 11.57 11.85
CA ALA A 59 7.61 11.06 10.62
C ALA A 59 6.65 9.90 10.92
N SER A 60 5.47 9.94 10.32
CA SER A 60 4.49 8.86 10.39
C SER A 60 4.57 8.00 9.14
N VAL A 61 4.46 6.68 9.32
CA VAL A 61 4.49 5.72 8.22
C VAL A 61 3.11 5.08 8.07
N VAL A 62 2.57 5.12 6.87
CA VAL A 62 1.35 4.37 6.53
C VAL A 62 1.67 3.37 5.43
N VAL A 63 1.52 2.08 5.75
CA VAL A 63 1.61 1.00 4.78
C VAL A 63 0.29 0.87 4.05
N VAL A 64 0.29 0.94 2.73
CA VAL A 64 -0.91 0.76 1.90
C VAL A 64 -0.80 -0.53 1.11
N HIS A 65 -1.83 -1.36 1.18
CA HIS A 65 -1.99 -2.52 0.33
C HIS A 65 -3.26 -2.40 -0.49
N ALA A 66 -3.15 -2.48 -1.82
CA ALA A 66 -4.32 -2.49 -2.69
C ALA A 66 -4.87 -3.92 -2.86
N GLN A 67 -6.11 -4.11 -2.44
CA GLN A 67 -6.89 -5.31 -2.65
C GLN A 67 -7.78 -5.11 -3.88
N HIS A 68 -7.67 -6.04 -4.84
CA HIS A 68 -8.56 -6.00 -5.99
C HIS A 68 -9.99 -6.30 -5.54
N ARG A 69 -10.91 -5.40 -5.88
CA ARG A 69 -12.34 -5.63 -5.72
C ARG A 69 -12.81 -6.63 -6.76
N ALA A 70 -13.17 -7.83 -6.31
CA ALA A 70 -13.80 -8.84 -7.15
C ALA A 70 -15.28 -8.48 -7.40
N ASP A 71 -15.53 -7.34 -8.04
CA ASP A 71 -16.89 -6.84 -8.31
C ASP A 71 -17.49 -7.47 -9.58
N HIS A 72 -16.65 -8.13 -10.39
CA HIS A 72 -17.09 -8.79 -11.63
C HIS A 72 -17.82 -10.09 -11.30
N PHE A 73 -19.09 -9.93 -10.95
CA PHE A 73 -20.09 -10.98 -10.83
C PHE A 73 -20.37 -11.72 -12.14
N ALA A 74 -19.78 -11.28 -13.26
CA ALA A 74 -19.77 -12.01 -14.50
C ALA A 74 -18.39 -11.98 -15.18
N TYR A 75 -17.91 -13.13 -15.64
CA TYR A 75 -16.69 -13.23 -16.46
C TYR A 75 -17.02 -13.70 -17.88
N PRO A 76 -16.30 -13.20 -18.90
CA PRO A 76 -16.49 -13.65 -20.27
C PRO A 76 -15.97 -15.08 -20.45
N VAL A 77 -16.82 -15.98 -20.93
CA VAL A 77 -16.44 -17.33 -21.35
C VAL A 77 -16.62 -17.45 -22.85
N ALA A 78 -15.53 -17.81 -23.54
CA ALA A 78 -15.52 -17.98 -24.99
C ALA A 78 -16.63 -18.94 -25.43
N GLY A 79 -17.51 -18.49 -26.32
CA GLY A 79 -18.65 -19.27 -26.82
C GLY A 79 -19.89 -19.32 -25.91
N HIS A 80 -19.81 -18.82 -24.67
CA HIS A 80 -20.89 -18.89 -23.69
C HIS A 80 -21.33 -17.52 -23.12
N GLY A 81 -20.74 -16.41 -23.58
CA GLY A 81 -21.12 -15.07 -23.17
C GLY A 81 -20.64 -14.72 -21.75
N LEU A 82 -21.42 -13.92 -21.03
CA LEU A 82 -21.15 -13.56 -19.63
C LEU A 82 -21.65 -14.66 -18.70
N GLN A 83 -20.78 -15.21 -17.85
CA GLN A 83 -21.15 -16.25 -16.90
C GLN A 83 -21.12 -15.73 -15.47
N TYR A 84 -22.22 -15.93 -14.73
CA TYR A 84 -22.41 -15.41 -13.37
C TYR A 84 -21.75 -16.28 -12.30
N VAL A 85 -21.07 -15.66 -11.34
CA VAL A 85 -20.46 -16.37 -10.20
C VAL A 85 -21.51 -16.56 -9.09
N PRO A 86 -21.78 -17.79 -8.63
CA PRO A 86 -22.68 -18.01 -7.50
C PRO A 86 -22.24 -17.19 -6.28
N PRO A 87 -23.16 -16.60 -5.49
CA PRO A 87 -22.80 -15.77 -4.33
C PRO A 87 -21.87 -16.48 -3.33
N THR A 88 -22.01 -17.80 -3.19
CA THR A 88 -21.15 -18.64 -2.35
C THR A 88 -19.69 -18.71 -2.82
N ALA A 89 -19.46 -18.62 -4.13
CA ALA A 89 -18.13 -18.52 -4.72
C ALA A 89 -17.57 -17.09 -4.62
N VAL A 90 -18.42 -16.06 -4.56
CA VAL A 90 -18.00 -14.68 -4.29
C VAL A 90 -17.53 -14.52 -2.85
N ASP A 91 -18.24 -15.13 -1.89
CA ASP A 91 -17.86 -15.08 -0.48
C ASP A 91 -16.52 -15.80 -0.20
N SER A 92 -16.25 -16.93 -0.87
CA SER A 92 -14.97 -17.64 -0.72
C SER A 92 -13.81 -16.87 -1.35
N VAL A 93 -14.03 -16.23 -2.50
CA VAL A 93 -13.06 -15.34 -3.14
C VAL A 93 -12.79 -14.12 -2.25
N ARG A 94 -13.83 -13.50 -1.70
CA ARG A 94 -13.71 -12.37 -0.78
C ARG A 94 -12.89 -12.74 0.46
N ARG A 95 -13.20 -13.86 1.12
CA ARG A 95 -12.42 -14.37 2.27
C ARG A 95 -10.96 -14.61 1.90
N THR A 96 -10.71 -15.21 0.74
CA THR A 96 -9.34 -15.46 0.25
C THR A 96 -8.57 -14.15 0.08
N HIS A 97 -9.20 -13.12 -0.50
CA HIS A 97 -8.57 -11.82 -0.65
C HIS A 97 -8.34 -11.12 0.70
N GLU A 98 -9.31 -11.17 1.61
CA GLU A 98 -9.16 -10.63 2.98
C GLU A 98 -8.01 -11.31 3.72
N ASP A 99 -7.91 -12.64 3.66
CA ASP A 99 -6.82 -13.41 4.27
C ASP A 99 -5.46 -13.05 3.66
N ASN A 100 -5.40 -12.89 2.34
CA ASN A 100 -4.19 -12.43 1.65
C ASN A 100 -3.81 -11.01 2.09
N SER A 101 -4.75 -10.09 2.15
CA SER A 101 -4.50 -8.70 2.57
C SER A 101 -4.04 -8.64 4.04
N ARG A 102 -4.65 -9.42 4.93
CA ARG A 102 -4.20 -9.58 6.32
C ARG A 102 -2.76 -10.08 6.38
N ARG A 103 -2.40 -11.07 5.56
CA ARG A 103 -1.03 -11.60 5.48
C ARG A 103 -0.04 -10.55 5.00
N VAL A 104 -0.36 -9.83 3.91
CA VAL A 104 0.51 -8.78 3.36
C VAL A 104 0.76 -7.68 4.39
N VAL A 105 -0.31 -7.19 5.04
CA VAL A 105 -0.22 -6.16 6.08
C VAL A 105 0.57 -6.65 7.28
N SER A 106 0.34 -7.88 7.75
CA SER A 106 1.09 -8.47 8.87
C SER A 106 2.58 -8.48 8.58
N VAL A 107 2.99 -8.98 7.42
CA VAL A 107 4.41 -9.05 7.03
C VAL A 107 5.05 -7.67 6.97
N ALA A 108 4.35 -6.67 6.39
CA ALA A 108 4.88 -5.31 6.33
C ALA A 108 4.99 -4.66 7.72
N LEU A 109 3.99 -4.82 8.59
CA LEU A 109 4.05 -4.30 9.96
C LEU A 109 5.15 -4.98 10.78
N ASP A 110 5.44 -6.27 10.54
CA ASP A 110 6.57 -6.95 11.18
C ASP A 110 7.92 -6.34 10.76
N VAL A 111 8.08 -5.95 9.49
CA VAL A 111 9.27 -5.20 9.03
C VAL A 111 9.39 -3.86 9.77
N CYS A 112 8.28 -3.12 9.92
CA CYS A 112 8.27 -1.86 10.68
C CYS A 112 8.67 -2.06 12.16
N ARG A 113 8.12 -3.10 12.81
CA ARG A 113 8.44 -3.45 14.21
C ARG A 113 9.90 -3.81 14.40
N GLN A 114 10.46 -4.65 13.51
CA GLN A 114 11.88 -5.04 13.56
C GLN A 114 12.83 -3.84 13.46
N LYS A 115 12.38 -2.77 12.78
CA LYS A 115 13.14 -1.52 12.64
C LYS A 115 12.77 -0.45 13.67
N GLN A 116 11.91 -0.77 14.64
CA GLN A 116 11.44 0.13 15.68
C GLN A 116 10.77 1.40 15.13
N ALA A 117 10.09 1.29 13.99
CA ALA A 117 9.35 2.39 13.37
C ALA A 117 7.86 2.32 13.72
N SER A 118 7.28 3.45 14.12
CA SER A 118 5.83 3.57 14.30
C SER A 118 5.15 3.61 12.93
N ALA A 119 4.30 2.63 12.66
CA ALA A 119 3.59 2.51 11.40
C ALA A 119 2.16 2.01 11.59
N THR A 120 1.24 2.55 10.80
CA THR A 120 -0.11 2.01 10.62
C THR A 120 -0.21 1.33 9.25
N ALA A 121 -1.28 0.57 9.02
CA ALA A 121 -1.52 -0.05 7.73
C ALA A 121 -2.99 0.12 7.33
N VAL A 122 -3.22 0.32 6.04
CA VAL A 122 -4.54 0.45 5.42
C VAL A 122 -4.61 -0.47 4.20
N VAL A 123 -5.72 -1.21 4.11
CA VAL A 123 -6.07 -1.94 2.89
C VAL A 123 -7.04 -1.07 2.10
N VAL A 124 -6.69 -0.78 0.85
CA VAL A 124 -7.52 0.01 -0.06
C VAL A 124 -8.09 -0.88 -1.15
N GLU A 125 -9.32 -0.62 -1.53
CA GLU A 125 -10.06 -1.47 -2.45
C GLU A 125 -10.08 -0.88 -3.88
N GLY A 126 -9.89 -1.72 -4.90
CA GLY A 126 -10.06 -1.35 -6.31
C GLY A 126 -8.87 -1.69 -7.21
N ASP A 127 -8.74 -0.98 -8.33
CA ASP A 127 -7.51 -1.01 -9.14
C ASP A 127 -6.37 -0.37 -8.35
N ALA A 128 -5.22 -1.04 -8.27
CA ALA A 128 -4.12 -0.60 -7.43
C ALA A 128 -3.61 0.81 -7.79
N LYS A 129 -3.63 1.19 -9.06
CA LYS A 129 -3.12 2.49 -9.52
C LYS A 129 -3.98 3.62 -8.97
N GLU A 130 -5.29 3.52 -9.18
CA GLU A 130 -6.24 4.54 -8.73
C GLU A 130 -6.41 4.54 -7.22
N ALA A 131 -6.54 3.36 -6.61
CA ALA A 131 -6.76 3.24 -5.18
C ALA A 131 -5.58 3.81 -4.38
N ILE A 132 -4.33 3.59 -4.83
CA ILE A 132 -3.16 4.17 -4.17
C ILE A 132 -3.09 5.68 -4.40
N CYS A 133 -3.38 6.20 -5.60
CA CYS A 133 -3.47 7.65 -5.83
C CYS A 133 -4.45 8.34 -4.88
N ARG A 134 -5.67 7.80 -4.76
CA ARG A 134 -6.70 8.33 -3.85
C ARG A 134 -6.24 8.27 -2.40
N ALA A 135 -5.68 7.14 -1.98
CA ALA A 135 -5.18 6.99 -0.61
C ALA A 135 -4.08 8.02 -0.27
N VAL A 136 -3.17 8.27 -1.20
CA VAL A 136 -2.11 9.27 -1.07
C VAL A 136 -2.68 10.69 -0.94
N GLU A 137 -3.69 11.02 -1.73
CA GLU A 137 -4.39 12.29 -1.68
C GLU A 137 -5.19 12.47 -0.38
N ASP A 138 -6.03 11.49 -0.02
CA ASP A 138 -6.86 11.49 1.18
C ASP A 138 -6.03 11.60 2.47
N MET A 139 -4.85 10.98 2.48
CA MET A 139 -3.94 11.05 3.62
C MET A 139 -3.08 12.31 3.65
N HIS A 140 -3.06 13.12 2.59
CA HIS A 140 -2.11 14.21 2.39
C HIS A 140 -0.66 13.74 2.59
N ALA A 141 -0.26 12.70 1.86
CA ALA A 141 1.09 12.14 1.99
C ALA A 141 2.15 13.12 1.47
N ASP A 142 3.27 13.23 2.16
CA ASP A 142 4.43 14.03 1.74
C ASP A 142 5.36 13.24 0.81
N LEU A 143 5.32 11.91 0.89
CA LEU A 143 6.13 11.01 0.09
C LEU A 143 5.43 9.67 -0.11
N LEU A 144 5.32 9.23 -1.36
CA LEU A 144 4.93 7.87 -1.73
C LEU A 144 6.17 7.04 -2.05
N VAL A 145 6.35 5.90 -1.38
CA VAL A 145 7.45 4.96 -1.62
C VAL A 145 6.92 3.68 -2.24
N LEU A 146 7.59 3.24 -3.31
CA LEU A 146 7.30 1.99 -4.02
C LEU A 146 8.59 1.18 -4.21
N GLY A 147 8.48 -0.14 -4.16
CA GLY A 147 9.52 -1.03 -4.68
C GLY A 147 9.51 -1.03 -6.21
N SER A 148 10.68 -1.08 -6.84
CA SER A 148 10.78 -1.32 -8.28
C SER A 148 10.70 -2.82 -8.55
N ARG A 149 9.74 -3.28 -9.35
CA ARG A 149 9.75 -4.67 -9.83
C ARG A 149 10.97 -4.88 -10.74
N GLY A 150 11.89 -5.74 -10.34
CA GLY A 150 13.00 -6.15 -11.17
C GLY A 150 12.64 -7.41 -11.94
N LEU A 151 12.40 -7.32 -13.25
CA LEU A 151 12.28 -8.52 -14.11
C LEU A 151 13.67 -9.18 -14.30
N GLY A 152 14.26 -9.69 -13.21
CA GLY A 152 15.49 -10.48 -13.21
C GLY A 152 16.65 -9.91 -14.04
N LYS A 153 17.30 -10.77 -14.84
CA LYS A 153 18.55 -10.53 -15.60
C LYS A 153 18.39 -9.61 -16.83
N ILE A 154 17.22 -9.04 -17.10
CA ILE A 154 17.03 -8.17 -18.25
C ILE A 154 17.57 -6.78 -17.87
N LYS A 155 18.64 -6.38 -18.58
CA LYS A 155 19.53 -5.22 -18.33
C LYS A 155 18.87 -3.82 -18.38
N ARG A 156 17.55 -3.70 -18.27
CA ARG A 156 16.85 -2.40 -18.27
C ARG A 156 15.86 -2.36 -17.11
N ALA A 157 16.02 -1.35 -16.26
CA ALA A 157 15.12 -1.05 -15.16
C ALA A 157 13.77 -0.59 -15.72
N PHE A 158 12.89 -1.55 -16.04
CA PHE A 158 11.50 -1.25 -16.34
C PHE A 158 10.76 -1.03 -15.03
N LEU A 159 10.07 0.11 -14.92
CA LEU A 159 9.10 0.30 -13.85
C LEU A 159 7.94 -0.70 -14.05
N GLY A 160 7.42 -1.24 -12.95
CA GLY A 160 6.17 -2.00 -12.99
C GLY A 160 5.01 -1.09 -13.38
N SER A 161 3.94 -1.64 -13.97
CA SER A 161 2.79 -0.85 -14.44
C SER A 161 2.14 0.02 -13.36
N VAL A 162 2.16 -0.40 -12.10
CA VAL A 162 1.66 0.38 -10.97
C VAL A 162 2.62 1.52 -10.62
N SER A 163 3.92 1.22 -10.49
CA SER A 163 4.95 2.24 -10.20
C SER A 163 5.04 3.30 -11.29
N ASP A 164 5.01 2.88 -12.55
CA ASP A 164 5.02 3.77 -13.71
C ASP A 164 3.82 4.72 -13.69
N TYR A 165 2.62 4.18 -13.45
CA TYR A 165 1.42 5.01 -13.33
C TYR A 165 1.54 6.02 -12.17
N LEU A 166 1.94 5.56 -10.98
CA LEU A 166 1.97 6.40 -9.78
C LEU A 166 2.98 7.53 -9.88
N VAL A 167 4.14 7.32 -10.52
CA VAL A 167 5.12 8.38 -10.77
C VAL A 167 4.53 9.55 -11.56
N HIS A 168 3.54 9.30 -12.43
CA HIS A 168 2.92 10.33 -13.25
C HIS A 168 1.63 10.93 -12.65
N HIS A 169 0.99 10.25 -11.69
CA HIS A 169 -0.37 10.61 -11.24
C HIS A 169 -0.52 10.80 -9.72
N ALA A 170 0.46 10.40 -8.91
CA ALA A 170 0.39 10.64 -7.47
C ALA A 170 0.43 12.16 -7.19
N SER A 171 -0.35 12.61 -6.21
CA SER A 171 -0.41 14.01 -5.79
C SER A 171 0.80 14.46 -4.96
N CYS A 172 1.74 13.55 -4.67
CA CYS A 172 2.95 13.82 -3.89
C CYS A 172 4.21 13.26 -4.59
N PRO A 173 5.42 13.67 -4.15
CA PRO A 173 6.67 13.07 -4.62
C PRO A 173 6.67 11.54 -4.51
N VAL A 174 7.16 10.87 -5.55
CA VAL A 174 7.24 9.41 -5.61
C VAL A 174 8.70 8.95 -5.59
N LEU A 175 9.04 8.08 -4.64
CA LEU A 175 10.33 7.42 -4.55
C LEU A 175 10.22 5.95 -4.97
N ILE A 176 11.00 5.60 -5.99
CA ILE A 176 11.14 4.22 -6.46
C ILE A 176 12.44 3.61 -5.92
N VAL A 177 12.31 2.60 -5.05
CA VAL A 177 13.46 1.90 -4.47
C VAL A 177 13.80 0.68 -5.31
N LYS A 178 15.04 0.65 -5.83
CA LYS A 178 15.56 -0.50 -6.57
C LYS A 178 16.04 -1.59 -5.61
N PRO A 179 15.83 -2.89 -5.94
CA PRO A 179 16.41 -3.96 -5.15
C PRO A 179 17.94 -3.88 -5.18
N PRO A 180 18.62 -4.37 -4.12
CA PRO A 180 20.07 -4.37 -4.07
C PRO A 180 20.62 -5.20 -5.23
N ASN A 181 21.64 -4.69 -5.91
CA ASN A 181 22.24 -5.38 -7.05
C ASN A 181 22.89 -6.70 -6.60
N LYS A 182 22.35 -7.85 -7.04
CA LYS A 182 22.92 -9.19 -6.75
C LYS A 182 24.11 -9.55 -7.66
N ALA A 183 25.01 -8.61 -7.97
CA ALA A 183 26.16 -8.81 -8.86
C ALA A 183 27.39 -8.08 -8.31
N HIS A 184 28.58 -8.66 -8.11
CA HIS A 184 29.15 -9.98 -8.32
C HIS A 184 30.05 -10.29 -7.10
N HIS A 185 29.88 -11.44 -6.43
CA HIS A 185 31.02 -12.01 -5.71
C HIS A 185 32.07 -12.33 -6.77
N LYS A 186 33.18 -11.59 -6.73
CA LYS A 186 34.37 -11.81 -7.55
C LYS A 186 35.04 -13.11 -7.14
#